data_AF-A0AAE6KPF8-F1
#
_entry.id   AF-A0AAE6KPF8-F1
#
_cell.length_a   1.000
_cell.length_b   1.000
_cell.length_c   1.000
_cell.angle_alpha   90.00
_cell.angle_beta   90.00
_cell.angle_gamma   90.00
#
_symmetry.space_group_name_H-M   'P 1'
#
loop_
_entity.id
_entity.type
_entity.pdbx_description
1 polymer ?
#
loop_
_entity_poly.entity_id
_entity_poly.type
_entity_poly.pdbx_seq_one_letter_code
_entity_poly.pdbx_strand_id
1 'polypeptide(L)'
;MAVEKLEYNFGLLKQKRIERGLSPLDIANELCLAERQILSIEENKLQHFPSASLKLVCVRKYAKAVGLPISEVIPHSEEIS
;
A
#
# COMPACT_ATOMS: atom_id res chain seq x y z
N MET A 1 -11.77 -19.49 -8.68
CA MET A 1 -10.35 -19.11 -8.55
C MET A 1 -10.24 -18.21 -7.33
N ALA A 2 -9.49 -18.62 -6.30
CA ALA A 2 -9.27 -17.77 -5.14
C ALA A 2 -8.48 -16.54 -5.61
N VAL A 3 -9.04 -15.35 -5.41
CA VAL A 3 -8.31 -14.11 -5.65
C VAL A 3 -7.21 -14.07 -4.60
N GLU A 4 -5.96 -14.29 -5.00
CA GLU A 4 -4.80 -14.21 -4.11
C GLU A 4 -4.73 -12.79 -3.53
N LYS A 5 -5.26 -12.61 -2.32
CA LYS A 5 -5.12 -11.37 -1.58
C LYS A 5 -3.69 -11.33 -1.06
N LEU A 6 -3.02 -10.20 -1.28
CA LEU A 6 -1.69 -9.97 -0.70
C LEU A 6 -1.83 -9.84 0.82
N GLU A 7 -0.92 -10.47 1.55
CA GLU A 7 -0.85 -10.37 3.00
C GLU A 7 -0.05 -9.11 3.40
N TYR A 8 -0.78 -8.05 3.74
CA TYR A 8 -0.22 -6.83 4.33
C TYR A 8 -1.31 -6.09 5.12
N ASN A 9 -0.92 -5.21 6.04
CA ASN A 9 -1.79 -4.45 6.91
C ASN A 9 -2.33 -3.19 6.22
N PHE A 10 -3.29 -3.38 5.30
CA PHE A 10 -3.96 -2.28 4.59
C PHE A 10 -4.71 -1.32 5.52
N GLY A 11 -5.24 -1.81 6.64
CA GLY A 11 -5.91 -1.00 7.65
C GLY A 11 -4.97 0.01 8.32
N LEU A 12 -3.77 -0.44 8.70
CA LEU A 12 -2.74 0.41 9.31
C LEU A 12 -2.27 1.51 8.35
N LEU A 13 -2.08 1.20 7.06
CA LEU A 13 -1.75 2.21 6.04
C LEU A 13 -2.81 3.31 5.95
N LYS A 14 -4.08 2.90 5.82
CA LYS A 14 -5.21 3.83 5.75
C LYS A 14 -5.31 4.69 7.01
N GLN A 15 -5.21 4.06 8.18
CA GLN A 15 -5.24 4.77 9.46
C GLN A 15 -4.11 5.80 9.53
N LYS A 16 -2.87 5.42 9.19
CA LYS A 16 -1.72 6.33 9.29
C LYS A 16 -1.81 7.51 8.32
N ARG A 17 -2.33 7.29 7.12
CA ARG A 17 -2.62 8.39 6.18
C ARG A 17 -3.62 9.38 6.78
N ILE A 18 -4.70 8.89 7.38
CA ILE A 18 -5.73 9.73 8.01
C ILE A 18 -5.16 10.48 9.21
N GLU A 19 -4.35 9.85 10.06
CA GLU A 19 -3.66 10.50 11.19
C GLU A 19 -2.76 11.66 10.75
N ARG A 20 -2.17 11.55 9.55
CA ARG A 20 -1.35 12.61 8.96
C ARG A 20 -2.14 13.68 8.21
N GLY A 21 -3.48 13.56 8.15
CA GLY A 21 -4.35 14.51 7.44
C GLY A 21 -4.21 14.47 5.91
N LEU A 22 -3.70 13.38 5.35
CA LEU A 22 -3.45 13.26 3.91
C LEU A 22 -4.65 12.65 3.19
N SER A 23 -5.04 13.24 2.06
CA SER A 23 -6.01 12.63 1.14
C SER A 23 -5.37 11.46 0.37
N PRO A 24 -6.18 10.55 -0.21
CA PRO A 24 -5.65 9.53 -1.12
C PRO A 24 -4.89 10.14 -2.31
N LEU A 25 -5.33 11.31 -2.80
CA LEU A 25 -4.69 12.03 -3.91
C LEU A 25 -3.30 12.58 -3.53
N ASP A 26 -3.12 13.04 -2.29
CA ASP A 26 -1.81 13.54 -1.83
C ASP A 26 -0.74 12.44 -1.88
N ILE A 27 -1.08 11.25 -1.36
CA ILE A 27 -0.20 10.08 -1.44
C ILE A 27 0.00 9.64 -2.89
N ALA A 28 -1.05 9.66 -3.70
CA ALA A 28 -0.95 9.29 -5.11
C ALA A 28 0.05 10.19 -5.85
N ASN A 29 -0.01 11.50 -5.63
CA ASN A 29 0.91 12.47 -6.21
C ASN A 29 2.36 12.24 -5.73
N GLU A 30 2.55 12.04 -4.43
CA GLU A 30 3.88 11.76 -3.85
C GLU A 30 4.52 10.49 -4.45
N LEU A 31 3.71 9.45 -4.68
CA LEU A 31 4.18 8.15 -5.16
C LEU A 31 4.17 8.00 -6.69
N CYS A 32 3.76 9.04 -7.43
CA CYS A 32 3.49 8.99 -8.87
C CYS A 32 2.54 7.84 -9.25
N LEU A 33 1.47 7.67 -8.47
CA LEU A 33 0.40 6.70 -8.67
C LEU A 33 -0.91 7.41 -8.99
N ALA A 34 -1.92 6.64 -9.40
CA ALA A 34 -3.29 7.13 -9.46
C ALA A 34 -4.00 6.97 -8.12
N GLU A 35 -4.94 7.86 -7.79
CA GLU A 35 -5.74 7.79 -6.57
C GLU A 35 -6.44 6.43 -6.39
N ARG A 36 -6.99 5.87 -7.48
CA ARG A 36 -7.60 4.52 -7.50
C ARG A 36 -6.65 3.41 -7.07
N GLN A 37 -5.34 3.57 -7.27
CA GLN A 37 -4.34 2.61 -6.82
C GLN A 37 -4.13 2.70 -5.31
N ILE A 38 -4.19 3.90 -4.72
CA ILE A 38 -4.15 4.09 -3.26
C ILE A 38 -5.37 3.45 -2.61
N LEU A 39 -6.57 3.72 -3.13
CA LEU A 39 -7.82 3.11 -2.64
C LEU A 39 -7.78 1.58 -2.75
N SER A 40 -7.29 1.06 -3.88
CA SER A 40 -7.11 -0.39 -4.09
C SER A 40 -6.13 -1.02 -3.09
N ILE A 41 -5.08 -0.30 -2.69
CA ILE A 41 -4.18 -0.72 -1.61
C ILE A 41 -4.91 -0.71 -0.26
N GLU A 42 -5.67 0.33 0.07
CA GLU A 42 -6.37 0.45 1.36
C GLU A 42 -7.54 -0.52 1.54
N GLU A 43 -8.06 -1.08 0.46
CA GLU A 43 -9.16 -2.04 0.45
C GLU A 43 -8.70 -3.48 0.15
N ASN A 44 -7.39 -3.68 -0.03
CA ASN A 44 -6.77 -4.92 -0.49
C ASN A 44 -7.42 -5.52 -1.75
N LYS A 45 -7.73 -4.67 -2.74
CA LYS A 45 -8.22 -5.09 -4.06
C LYS A 45 -7.04 -5.28 -5.02
N LEU A 46 -7.09 -6.25 -5.94
CA LEU A 46 -6.03 -6.42 -6.95
C LEU A 46 -6.18 -5.47 -8.15
N GLN A 47 -7.30 -4.75 -8.23
CA GLN A 47 -7.64 -3.88 -9.36
C GLN A 47 -6.62 -2.73 -9.50
N HIS A 48 -6.46 -2.25 -10.72
CA HIS A 48 -5.60 -1.10 -11.07
C HIS A 48 -4.09 -1.34 -10.92
N PHE A 49 -3.68 -2.59 -10.69
CA PHE A 49 -2.29 -3.02 -10.79
C PHE A 49 -2.15 -4.11 -11.86
N PRO A 50 -1.08 -4.06 -12.67
CA PRO A 50 -0.79 -5.08 -13.67
C PRO A 50 -0.34 -6.41 -13.04
N SER A 51 0.17 -6.39 -11.80
CA SER A 51 0.57 -7.58 -11.06
C SER A 51 0.55 -7.38 -9.55
N ALA A 52 0.45 -8.48 -8.80
CA ALA A 52 0.52 -8.50 -7.35
C ALA A 52 1.89 -8.01 -6.83
N SER A 53 2.99 -8.38 -7.51
CA SER A 53 4.35 -7.94 -7.16
C SER A 53 4.51 -6.42 -7.28
N LEU A 54 3.99 -5.81 -8.35
CA LEU A 54 4.05 -4.35 -8.50
C LEU A 54 3.22 -3.65 -7.42
N LYS A 55 2.04 -4.20 -7.10
CA LYS A 55 1.24 -3.71 -5.98
C LYS A 55 2.02 -3.76 -4.66
N LEU A 56 2.75 -4.84 -4.39
CA LEU A 56 3.56 -4.96 -3.17
C LEU A 56 4.69 -3.93 -3.10
N VAL A 57 5.33 -3.60 -4.23
CA VAL A 57 6.32 -2.51 -4.30
C VAL A 57 5.66 -1.17 -3.94
N CYS A 58 4.46 -0.90 -4.46
CA CYS A 58 3.70 0.30 -4.12
C CYS A 58 3.29 0.33 -2.63
N VAL A 59 2.92 -0.81 -2.04
CA VAL A 59 2.64 -0.95 -0.60
C VAL A 59 3.87 -0.56 0.23
N ARG A 60 5.07 -1.03 -0.13
CA ARG A 60 6.32 -0.66 0.56
C ARG A 60 6.63 0.83 0.44
N LYS A 61 6.43 1.42 -0.74
CA LYS A 61 6.60 2.87 -0.94
C LYS A 61 5.59 3.67 -0.11
N TYR A 62 4.34 3.23 -0.07
CA TYR A 62 3.30 3.87 0.73
C TYR A 62 3.63 3.81 2.22
N ALA A 63 4.05 2.64 2.75
CA ALA A 63 4.51 2.51 4.14
C ALA A 63 5.60 3.55 4.49
N LYS A 64 6.61 3.68 3.63
CA LYS A 64 7.67 4.69 3.80
C LYS A 64 7.12 6.12 3.78
N ALA A 65 6.25 6.43 2.82
CA ALA A 65 5.64 7.76 2.69
C ALA A 65 4.87 8.17 3.95
N VAL A 66 4.16 7.23 4.60
CA VAL A 66 3.43 7.48 5.86
C VAL A 66 4.25 7.28 7.13
N GLY A 67 5.55 6.98 7.00
CA GLY A 67 6.46 6.82 8.14
C GLY A 67 6.26 5.53 8.93
N LEU A 68 5.74 4.48 8.30
CA LEU A 68 5.59 3.16 8.93
C LEU A 68 6.79 2.26 8.61
N PRO A 69 7.31 1.49 9.59
CA PRO A 69 8.22 0.40 9.32
C PRO A 69 7.59 -0.62 8.38
N ILE A 70 8.37 -1.12 7.41
CA ILE A 70 7.86 -2.12 6.46
C ILE A 70 7.41 -3.39 7.18
N SER A 71 8.10 -3.79 8.25
CA SER A 71 7.78 -4.96 9.06
C SER A 71 6.39 -4.88 9.72
N GLU A 72 5.90 -3.68 10.04
CA GLU A 72 4.55 -3.50 10.60
C GLU A 72 3.45 -3.61 9.52
N VAL A 73 3.81 -3.33 8.27
CA VAL A 73 2.89 -3.38 7.13
C VAL A 73 2.91 -4.75 6.45
N ILE A 74 4.07 -5.37 6.29
CA ILE A 74 4.26 -6.68 5.63
C ILE A 74 5.00 -7.60 6.60
N PRO A 75 4.27 -8.33 7.48
CA PRO A 75 4.85 -9.05 8.61
C PRO A 75 5.80 -10.22 8.27
N HIS A 76 5.97 -10.56 6.98
CA HIS A 76 6.93 -11.57 6.51
C HIS A 76 7.71 -11.11 5.29
N SER A 77 7.96 -9.80 5.15
CA SER A 77 8.84 -9.36 4.09
C SER A 77 10.27 -9.81 4.38
N GLU A 78 10.71 -10.91 3.78
CA GLU A 78 12.13 -11.14 3.62
C GLU A 78 12.70 -9.90 2.93
N GLU A 79 13.67 -9.26 3.57
CA GLU A 79 14.46 -8.21 2.99
C GLU A 79 15.19 -8.82 1.79
N ILE A 80 14.67 -8.60 0.58
CA ILE A 80 15.50 -8.76 -0.61
C ILE A 80 16.53 -7.64 -0.51
N SER A 81 17.68 -8.01 0.04
CA SER A 81 18.90 -7.21 0.18
C SER A 81 19.54 -6.96 -1.18
#